data_AF-A0A3D2ICC8-F1
#
_entry.id   AF-A0A3D2ICC8-F1
#
_cell.length_a   1.000
_cell.length_b   1.000
_cell.length_c   1.000
_cell.angle_alpha   90.00
_cell.angle_beta   90.00
_cell.angle_gamma   90.00
#
_symmetry.space_group_name_H-M   'P 1'
#
loop_
_entity.id
_entity.type
_entity.pdbx_description
1 polymer ?
#
loop_
_entity_poly.entity_id
_entity_poly.type
_entity_poly.pdbx_seq_one_letter_code
_entity_poly.pdbx_strand_id
1 'polypeptide(L)'
;MLKTSKILVTGAIGFLGRHVCQELLLRGYSNVIEWANSHTTTRYYIDGKTGIHHCDLREKDSCRALIQHNSPDVVIHLAARVGGIGANQEHPGTFIHDNLT
;
A
#
# COMPACT_ATOMS: atom_id res chain seq x y z
N MET A 1 -15.39 7.02 8.74
CA MET A 1 -14.72 7.81 7.68
C MET A 1 -15.79 8.50 6.86
N LEU A 2 -15.52 9.73 6.42
CA LEU A 2 -16.37 10.43 5.46
C LEU A 2 -16.21 9.76 4.09
N LYS A 3 -17.24 9.80 3.23
CA LYS A 3 -17.12 9.25 1.86
C LYS A 3 -16.08 9.97 1.01
N THR A 4 -15.77 11.20 1.38
CA THR A 4 -14.74 12.05 0.79
C THR A 4 -13.36 11.88 1.43
N SER A 5 -13.23 11.10 2.51
CA SER A 5 -11.94 10.87 3.17
C SER A 5 -10.94 10.29 2.17
N LYS A 6 -9.71 10.81 2.21
CA LYS A 6 -8.59 10.33 1.42
C LYS A 6 -7.97 9.11 2.09
N ILE A 7 -8.14 7.95 1.45
CA ILE A 7 -7.74 6.65 2.01
C ILE A 7 -6.55 6.12 1.23
N LEU A 8 -5.38 6.06 1.87
CA LEU A 8 -4.21 5.39 1.31
C LEU A 8 -4.24 3.90 1.63
N VAL A 9 -4.26 3.06 0.61
CA VAL A 9 -4.17 1.60 0.75
C VAL A 9 -2.83 1.13 0.22
N THR A 10 -1.96 0.60 1.09
CA THR A 10 -0.71 -0.02 0.64
C THR A 10 -0.90 -1.51 0.40
N GLY A 11 -0.18 -2.11 -0.56
CA GLY A 11 -0.42 -3.49 -0.96
C GLY A 11 -1.71 -3.63 -1.78
N ALA A 12 -2.18 -2.54 -2.40
CA ALA A 12 -3.47 -2.44 -3.06
C ALA A 12 -3.67 -3.43 -4.22
N ILE A 13 -2.60 -3.85 -4.92
CA ILE A 13 -2.70 -4.85 -5.99
C ILE A 13 -2.51 -6.29 -5.50
N GLY A 14 -2.22 -6.47 -4.21
CA GLY A 14 -2.08 -7.79 -3.58
C GLY A 14 -3.42 -8.50 -3.44
N PHE A 15 -3.36 -9.76 -2.98
CA PHE A 15 -4.55 -10.62 -2.85
C PHE A 15 -5.68 -9.96 -2.03
N LEU A 16 -5.38 -9.46 -0.84
CA LEU A 16 -6.36 -8.78 0.00
C LEU A 16 -6.62 -7.35 -0.46
N GLY A 17 -5.56 -6.62 -0.84
CA GLY A 17 -5.64 -5.21 -1.21
C GLY A 17 -6.67 -4.92 -2.29
N ARG A 18 -6.69 -5.72 -3.36
CA ARG A 18 -7.60 -5.49 -4.49
C ARG A 18 -9.07 -5.57 -4.08
N HIS A 19 -9.40 -6.48 -3.17
CA HIS A 19 -10.76 -6.66 -2.67
C HIS A 19 -11.13 -5.52 -1.72
N VAL A 20 -10.19 -5.06 -0.88
CA VAL A 20 -10.40 -3.91 0.00
C VAL A 20 -10.64 -2.63 -0.82
N CYS A 21 -9.82 -2.36 -1.83
CA CYS A 21 -9.99 -1.21 -2.72
C CYS A 21 -11.35 -1.27 -3.45
N GLN A 22 -11.69 -2.44 -4.02
CA GLN A 22 -12.99 -2.64 -4.67
C GLN A 22 -14.16 -2.40 -3.71
N GLU A 23 -14.10 -2.93 -2.49
CA GLU A 23 -15.16 -2.78 -1.50
C GLU A 23 -15.32 -1.32 -1.04
N LEU A 24 -14.22 -0.57 -0.91
CA LEU A 24 -14.27 0.87 -0.63
C LEU A 24 -15.01 1.62 -1.74
N LEU A 25 -14.68 1.35 -3.00
CA LEU A 25 -15.35 1.96 -4.15
C LEU A 25 -16.84 1.59 -4.20
N LEU A 26 -17.18 0.31 -4.00
CA LEU A 26 -18.58 -0.17 -3.96
C LEU A 26 -19.38 0.48 -2.84
N ARG A 27 -18.74 0.77 -1.70
CA ARG A 27 -19.36 1.51 -0.60
C ARG A 27 -19.45 3.02 -0.84
N GLY A 28 -19.00 3.52 -1.99
CA GLY A 28 -19.09 4.93 -2.37
C GLY A 28 -18.00 5.83 -1.80
N TYR A 29 -16.85 5.28 -1.40
CA TYR A 29 -15.66 6.09 -1.14
C TYR A 29 -15.05 6.53 -2.47
N SER A 30 -14.81 7.83 -2.63
CA SER A 30 -14.37 8.40 -3.91
C SER A 30 -12.89 8.76 -3.98
N ASN A 31 -12.17 8.75 -2.84
CA ASN A 31 -10.78 9.19 -2.75
C ASN A 31 -9.87 8.07 -2.23
N VAL A 32 -9.85 6.95 -2.96
CA VAL A 32 -9.02 5.78 -2.66
C VAL A 32 -7.70 5.89 -3.42
N ILE A 33 -6.59 5.93 -2.70
CA ILE A 33 -5.24 5.98 -3.24
C ILE A 33 -4.64 4.59 -3.12
N GLU A 34 -4.44 3.96 -4.27
CA GLU A 34 -3.88 2.62 -4.36
C GLU A 34 -2.36 2.70 -4.48
N TRP A 35 -1.67 2.18 -3.48
CA TRP A 35 -0.22 1.99 -3.49
C TRP A 35 0.11 0.52 -3.58
N ALA A 36 0.96 0.16 -4.54
CA ALA A 36 1.66 -1.10 -4.51
C ALA A 36 2.99 -1.04 -5.25
N ASN A 37 3.98 -1.73 -4.70
CA ASN A 37 5.22 -2.04 -5.37
C ASN A 37 5.02 -3.32 -6.20
N SER A 38 5.08 -3.23 -7.53
CA SER A 38 5.40 -4.39 -8.36
C SER A 38 6.91 -4.36 -8.56
N HIS A 39 7.62 -5.48 -8.49
CA HIS A 39 9.09 -5.57 -8.51
C HIS A 39 9.83 -4.80 -9.64
N THR A 40 9.15 -4.12 -10.55
CA THR A 40 9.71 -3.26 -11.60
C THR A 40 9.06 -1.86 -11.68
N THR A 41 7.99 -1.57 -10.94
CA THR A 41 7.25 -0.29 -11.03
C THR A 41 6.27 -0.13 -9.85
N THR A 42 6.39 0.92 -9.05
CA THR A 42 5.31 1.34 -8.14
C THR A 42 4.25 2.06 -8.95
N ARG A 43 3.01 1.56 -8.93
CA ARG A 43 1.87 2.28 -9.52
C ARG A 43 1.14 3.01 -8.40
N TYR A 44 1.06 4.32 -8.52
CA TYR A 44 0.17 5.16 -7.75
C TYR A 44 -1.04 5.50 -8.61
N TYR A 45 -2.23 5.32 -8.05
CA TYR A 45 -3.45 5.85 -8.62
C TYR A 45 -3.89 7.03 -7.76
N ILE A 46 -3.62 8.25 -8.23
CA ILE A 46 -4.09 9.48 -7.62
C ILE A 46 -5.05 10.10 -8.64
N ASP A 47 -6.32 10.29 -8.26
CA ASP A 47 -7.29 11.04 -9.08
C ASP A 47 -7.44 10.49 -10.51
N GLY A 48 -7.48 9.15 -10.65
CA GLY A 48 -7.58 8.47 -11.95
C GLY A 48 -6.32 8.53 -12.82
N LYS A 49 -5.23 9.15 -12.34
CA LYS A 49 -3.94 9.21 -13.04
C LYS A 49 -2.99 8.16 -12.48
N THR A 50 -2.39 7.41 -13.40
CA THR A 50 -1.36 6.41 -13.07
C THR A 50 -0.01 7.12 -13.05
N GLY A 51 0.61 7.22 -11.88
CA GLY A 51 1.98 7.70 -11.72
C GLY A 51 2.93 6.54 -11.40
N ILE A 52 4.16 6.61 -11.92
CA ILE A 52 5.25 5.72 -11.53
C ILE A 52 6.21 6.53 -10.66
N HIS A 53 6.30 6.18 -9.39
CA HIS A 53 7.25 6.81 -8.47
C HIS A 53 7.98 5.75 -7.68
N HIS A 54 9.32 5.76 -7.68
CA HIS A 54 10.08 4.89 -6.80
C HIS A 54 9.73 5.24 -5.35
N CYS A 55 9.19 4.27 -4.61
CA CYS A 55 8.87 4.42 -3.21
C CYS A 55 8.91 3.03 -2.59
N ASP A 56 9.91 2.82 -1.74
CA ASP A 56 10.05 1.61 -0.94
C ASP A 56 9.59 1.91 0.48
N LEU A 57 8.64 1.14 1.01
CA LEU A 57 8.12 1.39 2.36
C LEU A 57 9.12 1.03 3.47
N ARG A 58 10.18 0.28 3.15
CA ARG A 58 11.30 0.01 4.07
C ARG A 58 12.20 1.23 4.27
N GLU A 59 12.06 2.24 3.42
CA GLU A 59 12.81 3.49 3.53
C GLU A 59 11.95 4.57 4.19
N LYS A 60 12.39 5.05 5.35
CA LYS A 60 11.68 6.08 6.12
C LYS A 60 11.41 7.35 5.31
N ASP A 61 12.35 7.78 4.48
CA ASP A 61 12.22 8.98 3.66
C ASP A 61 11.21 8.80 2.53
N SER A 62 11.15 7.61 1.91
CA SER A 62 10.13 7.22 0.95
C SER A 62 8.74 7.23 1.58
N CYS A 63 8.58 6.68 2.79
CA CYS A 63 7.34 6.76 3.55
C CYS A 63 6.93 8.20 3.88
N ARG A 64 7.88 9.04 4.30
CA ARG A 64 7.61 10.45 4.61
C ARG A 64 7.13 11.20 3.37
N ALA A 65 7.80 11.00 2.22
CA ALA A 65 7.40 11.61 0.96
C ALA A 65 6.00 11.14 0.52
N LEU A 66 5.71 9.85 0.65
CA LEU A 66 4.40 9.26 0.35
C LEU A 66 3.28 9.93 1.17
N ILE A 67 3.46 10.03 2.49
CA ILE A 67 2.48 10.65 3.37
C ILE A 67 2.34 12.15 3.11
N GLN A 68 3.45 12.88 2.91
CA GLN A 68 3.41 14.32 2.62
C GLN A 68 2.71 14.62 1.29
N HIS A 69 3.05 13.88 0.22
CA HIS A 69 2.50 14.09 -1.11
C HIS A 69 0.99 13.84 -1.14
N ASN A 70 0.54 12.77 -0.47
CA ASN A 70 -0.86 12.37 -0.53
C ASN A 70 -1.70 13.02 0.58
N SER A 71 -1.13 13.25 1.76
CA SER A 71 -1.85 13.74 2.96
C SER A 71 -3.15 12.95 3.23
N PRO A 72 -3.07 11.61 3.43
CA PRO A 72 -4.26 10.79 3.64
C PRO A 72 -4.90 11.05 5.01
N ASP A 73 -6.22 10.98 5.07
CA ASP A 73 -6.97 10.99 6.34
C ASP A 73 -6.87 9.63 7.05
N VAL A 74 -6.77 8.56 6.26
CA VAL A 74 -6.68 7.17 6.74
C VAL A 74 -5.67 6.40 5.93
N VAL A 75 -4.89 5.57 6.62
CA VAL A 75 -3.99 4.59 6.01
C VAL A 75 -4.49 3.19 6.34
N ILE A 76 -4.71 2.37 5.31
CA ILE A 76 -4.95 0.93 5.41
C ILE A 76 -3.67 0.23 4.91
N HIS A 77 -2.84 -0.23 5.84
CA HIS A 77 -1.53 -0.78 5.51
C HIS A 77 -1.61 -2.30 5.30
N LEU A 78 -1.68 -2.75 4.04
CA LEU A 78 -1.71 -4.17 3.66
C LEU A 78 -0.46 -4.59 2.88
N ALA A 79 0.57 -3.75 2.87
CA ALA A 79 1.84 -4.10 2.23
C ALA A 79 2.62 -5.01 3.18
N ALA A 80 2.93 -6.21 2.72
CA ALA A 80 3.78 -7.13 3.44
C ALA A 80 4.42 -8.10 2.45
N ARG A 81 5.63 -8.56 2.74
CA ARG A 81 6.22 -9.73 2.10
C ARG A 81 5.87 -10.97 2.88
N VAL A 82 5.36 -11.99 2.19
CA VAL A 82 5.02 -13.29 2.75
C VAL A 82 5.47 -14.39 1.79
N GLY A 83 6.02 -15.48 2.30
CA GLY A 83 6.41 -16.66 1.50
C GLY A 83 5.60 -17.93 1.82
N GLY A 84 4.70 -17.87 2.80
CA GLY A 84 4.03 -19.03 3.39
C GLY A 84 4.67 -19.43 4.72
N ILE A 85 4.03 -20.33 5.48
CA ILE A 85 4.47 -20.69 6.85
C ILE A 85 5.90 -21.22 6.86
N GLY A 86 6.25 -22.11 5.93
CA GLY A 86 7.60 -22.69 5.82
C GLY A 86 8.66 -21.62 5.54
N ALA A 87 8.48 -20.83 4.48
CA ALA A 87 9.43 -19.77 4.12
C ALA A 87 9.58 -18.72 5.23
N ASN A 88 8.49 -18.35 5.90
CA ASN A 88 8.52 -17.42 7.02
C ASN A 88 9.29 -18.00 8.23
N GLN A 89 9.25 -19.32 8.45
CA GLN A 89 10.03 -20.00 9.49
C GLN A 89 11.50 -20.19 9.11
N GLU A 90 11.81 -20.43 7.83
CA GLU A 90 13.17 -20.60 7.33
C GLU A 90 13.94 -19.26 7.26
N HIS A 91 13.25 -18.15 6.98
CA HIS A 91 13.86 -16.83 6.81
C HIS A 91 13.22 -15.72 7.68
N PRO A 92 13.07 -15.93 9.00
CA PRO A 92 12.28 -15.04 9.86
C PRO A 92 12.87 -13.62 9.91
N GLY A 93 14.21 -13.49 9.94
CA GLY A 93 14.88 -12.19 9.99
C GLY A 93 14.55 -11.30 8.79
N THR A 94 14.54 -11.87 7.58
CA THR A 94 14.24 -11.10 6.36
C THR A 94 12.77 -10.69 6.30
N PHE A 95 11.85 -11.56 6.72
CA PHE A 95 10.43 -11.21 6.79
C PHE A 95 10.12 -10.20 7.90
N ILE A 96 10.82 -10.26 9.03
CA ILE A 96 10.71 -9.25 10.08
C ILE A 96 11.21 -7.90 9.56
N HIS A 97 12.41 -7.86 8.98
CA HIS A 97 13.00 -6.64 8.43
C HIS A 97 12.09 -5.99 7.37
N ASP A 98 11.62 -6.76 6.39
CA ASP A 98 10.83 -6.16 5.31
C ASP A 98 9.43 -5.70 5.73
N ASN A 99 8.92 -6.13 6.88
CA ASN A 99 7.55 -5.86 7.32
C ASN A 99 7.44 -4.96 8.57
N LEU A 100 8.49 -4.81 9.37
CA LEU A 100 8.42 -4.17 10.70
C LEU A 100 9.43 -3.05 10.95
N THR A 101 10.45 -2.88 10.09
CA THR A 101 11.46 -1.82 10.22
C THR A 101 11.35 -0.80 9.12
#